data_AF-A0A2G9S2V6-F1
#
_entry.id   AF-A0A2G9S2V6-F1
#
_cell.length_a   1.000
_cell.length_b   1.000
_cell.length_c   1.000
_cell.angle_alpha   90.00
_cell.angle_beta   90.00
_cell.angle_gamma   90.00
#
_symmetry.space_group_name_H-M   'P 1'
#
loop_
_entity.id
_entity.type
_entity.pdbx_description
1 polymer ?
#
loop_
_entity_poly.entity_id
_entity_poly.type
_entity_poly.pdbx_seq_one_letter_code
_entity_poly.pdbx_strand_id
1 'polypeptide(L)'
;YGLKVDIWAAGVITYILLCGFPPFRGSGDDQEVLFDQILMGQVDFPSPYWDNVSDSAKGLITMMLQVEVDQRYSALQVLEHPWVNDDGLPENEYPLSVAGKIKKHFNTGPKPNSTTAGVSVIA
;
A
#
# COMPACT_ATOMS: atom_id res chain seq x y z
N TYR A 1 4.68 20.58 0.11
CA TYR A 1 5.35 19.39 -0.46
C TYR A 1 6.66 19.15 0.27
N GLY A 2 6.92 17.91 0.70
CA GLY A 2 8.11 17.53 1.47
C GLY A 2 8.28 16.01 1.46
N LEU A 3 9.39 15.50 1.99
CA LEU A 3 9.81 14.08 1.90
C LEU A 3 8.75 13.07 2.40
N LYS A 4 7.86 13.49 3.31
CA LYS A 4 6.80 12.63 3.83
C LYS A 4 5.67 12.34 2.82
N VAL A 5 5.65 12.98 1.65
CA VAL A 5 4.75 12.59 0.54
C VAL A 5 5.12 11.22 -0.02
N ASP A 6 6.42 10.89 -0.05
CA ASP A 6 6.91 9.60 -0.53
C ASP A 6 6.51 8.47 0.43
N ILE A 7 6.45 8.75 1.73
CA ILE A 7 5.96 7.80 2.74
C ILE A 7 4.48 7.51 2.55
N TRP A 8 3.68 8.52 2.19
CA TRP A 8 2.27 8.28 1.87
C TRP A 8 2.12 7.38 0.65
N ALA A 9 2.85 7.67 -0.43
CA ALA A 9 2.84 6.85 -1.64
C ALA A 9 3.30 5.41 -1.34
N ALA A 10 4.36 5.25 -0.55
CA ALA A 10 4.82 3.93 -0.10
C ALA A 10 3.74 3.21 0.73
N GLY A 11 3.02 3.91 1.61
CA GLY A 11 1.93 3.32 2.40
C GLY A 11 0.79 2.80 1.52
N VAL A 12 0.42 3.55 0.49
CA VAL A 12 -0.57 3.13 -0.52
C VAL A 12 -0.07 1.87 -1.25
N ILE A 13 1.19 1.83 -1.67
CA ILE A 13 1.78 0.67 -2.35
C ILE A 13 1.79 -0.55 -1.41
N THR A 14 2.21 -0.39 -0.15
CA THR A 14 2.22 -1.48 0.84
C THR A 14 0.82 -2.05 1.05
N TYR A 15 -0.19 -1.19 1.18
CA TYR A 15 -1.60 -1.63 1.29
C TYR A 15 -2.00 -2.49 0.08
N ILE A 16 -1.67 -2.04 -1.13
CA ILE A 16 -1.95 -2.76 -2.38
C ILE A 16 -1.23 -4.11 -2.42
N LEU A 17 0.02 -4.19 -1.97
CA LEU A 17 0.79 -5.43 -1.98
C LEU A 17 0.15 -6.51 -1.09
N LEU A 18 -0.43 -6.11 0.05
CA LEU A 18 -1.00 -7.06 1.02
C LEU A 18 -2.42 -7.50 0.68
N CYS A 19 -3.24 -6.63 0.10
CA CYS A 19 -4.65 -6.94 -0.14
C CYS A 19 -5.05 -6.92 -1.62
N GLY A 20 -4.25 -6.35 -2.52
CA GLY A 20 -4.47 -6.30 -3.97
C GLY A 20 -5.37 -5.17 -4.49
N PHE A 21 -5.65 -4.15 -3.68
CA PHE A 21 -6.45 -2.98 -4.06
C PHE A 21 -6.00 -1.69 -3.34
N PRO A 22 -6.20 -0.48 -3.88
CA PRO A 22 -5.88 0.76 -3.19
C PRO A 22 -6.78 1.00 -1.96
N PRO A 23 -6.25 1.69 -0.92
CA PRO A 23 -6.98 2.00 0.31
C PRO A 23 -8.09 3.03 0.12
N PHE A 24 -7.97 3.91 -0.88
CA PHE A 24 -8.97 4.94 -1.20
C PHE A 24 -9.55 4.68 -2.60
N ARG A 25 -10.87 4.69 -2.72
CA ARG A 25 -11.62 4.40 -3.94
C ARG A 25 -12.90 5.22 -4.01
N GLY A 26 -13.04 5.98 -5.09
CA GLY A 26 -14.34 6.51 -5.50
C GLY A 26 -15.25 5.39 -6.04
N SER A 27 -16.56 5.58 -5.93
CA SER A 27 -17.52 4.72 -6.61
C SER A 27 -17.66 5.20 -8.06
N GLY A 28 -17.03 4.51 -9.01
CA GLY A 28 -17.08 4.89 -10.44
C GLY A 28 -16.20 6.10 -10.78
N ASP A 29 -16.74 7.07 -11.51
CA ASP A 29 -16.03 8.28 -11.97
C ASP A 29 -16.04 9.43 -10.94
N ASP A 30 -16.57 9.20 -9.73
CA ASP A 30 -16.67 10.20 -8.67
C ASP A 30 -15.30 10.47 -8.02
N GLN A 31 -14.52 11.33 -8.68
CA GLN A 31 -13.22 11.79 -8.20
C GLN A 31 -13.34 12.58 -6.88
N GLU A 32 -14.44 13.27 -6.65
CA GLU A 32 -14.67 14.05 -5.41
C GLU A 32 -14.67 13.13 -4.18
N VAL A 33 -15.35 11.99 -4.25
CA VAL A 33 -15.40 11.00 -3.15
C VAL A 33 -14.01 10.44 -2.88
N LEU A 34 -13.20 10.22 -3.92
CA LEU A 34 -11.81 9.78 -3.77
C LEU A 34 -10.96 10.84 -3.05
N PHE A 35 -11.09 12.11 -3.43
CA PHE A 35 -10.36 13.20 -2.78
C PHE A 35 -10.78 13.36 -1.32
N ASP A 36 -12.08 13.28 -1.02
CA ASP A 36 -12.57 13.35 0.36
C ASP A 36 -12.01 12.22 1.22
N GLN A 37 -11.96 10.99 0.70
CA GLN A 37 -11.33 9.87 1.41
C GLN A 37 -9.84 10.08 1.67
N ILE A 38 -9.11 10.62 0.68
CA ILE A 38 -7.69 10.95 0.83
C ILE A 38 -7.49 12.03 1.90
N LEU A 39 -8.36 13.05 1.90
CA LEU A 39 -8.32 14.15 2.88
C LEU A 39 -8.71 13.69 4.29
N MET A 40 -9.64 12.74 4.41
CA MET A 40 -10.00 12.12 5.68
C MET A 40 -8.91 11.17 6.20
N GLY A 41 -8.17 10.52 5.30
CA GLY A 41 -7.13 9.56 5.64
C GLY A 41 -7.60 8.34 6.43
N GLN A 42 -8.89 8.03 6.36
CA GLN A 42 -9.44 6.85 6.99
C GLN A 42 -9.11 5.63 6.14
N VAL A 43 -8.24 4.78 6.67
CA VAL A 43 -7.82 3.53 6.04
C VAL A 43 -8.60 2.38 6.66
N ASP A 44 -9.37 1.67 5.83
CA ASP A 44 -10.11 0.49 6.26
C ASP A 44 -9.36 -0.79 5.92
N PHE A 45 -9.50 -1.81 6.77
CA PHE A 45 -8.93 -3.14 6.59
C PHE A 45 -10.05 -4.20 6.51
N PRO A 46 -10.80 -4.27 5.39
CA PRO A 46 -12.02 -5.07 5.32
C PRO A 46 -11.74 -6.57 5.27
N SER A 47 -12.55 -7.33 6.03
CA SER A 47 -12.64 -8.79 5.89
C SER A 47 -13.23 -9.18 4.53
N PRO A 48 -12.85 -10.34 3.95
CA PRO A 48 -11.91 -11.33 4.51
C PRO A 48 -10.44 -11.06 4.13
N TYR A 49 -10.15 -9.91 3.53
CA TYR A 49 -8.88 -9.68 2.84
C TYR A 49 -7.71 -9.39 3.79
N TRP A 50 -8.02 -8.86 4.97
CA TRP A 50 -7.06 -8.46 5.99
C TRP A 50 -7.08 -9.37 7.22
N ASP A 51 -7.91 -10.42 7.22
CA ASP A 51 -8.08 -11.34 8.36
C ASP A 51 -6.78 -12.12 8.63
N ASN A 52 -6.06 -12.49 7.57
CA ASN A 52 -4.79 -13.22 7.64
C ASN A 52 -3.55 -12.31 7.58
N VAL A 53 -3.75 -10.99 7.58
CA VAL A 53 -2.65 -10.01 7.59
C VAL A 53 -2.42 -9.57 9.03
N SER A 54 -1.17 -9.53 9.46
CA SER A 54 -0.85 -9.19 10.84
C SER A 54 -1.20 -7.77 11.21
N ASP A 55 -1.50 -7.58 12.50
CA ASP A 55 -1.80 -6.25 13.03
C ASP A 55 -0.57 -5.34 13.03
N SER A 56 0.64 -5.91 13.02
CA SER A 56 1.89 -5.18 12.82
C SER A 56 1.94 -4.53 11.42
N ALA A 57 1.56 -5.26 10.37
CA ALA A 57 1.50 -4.72 9.01
C ALA A 57 0.43 -3.61 8.89
N LYS A 58 -0.76 -3.83 9.46
CA LYS A 58 -1.85 -2.84 9.49
C LYS A 58 -1.41 -1.58 10.23
N GLY A 59 -0.78 -1.73 11.40
CA GLY A 59 -0.25 -0.64 12.21
C GLY A 59 0.78 0.20 11.46
N LEU A 60 1.70 -0.42 10.74
CA LEU A 60 2.65 0.29 9.88
C LEU A 60 1.94 1.15 8.84
N ILE A 61 0.98 0.57 8.10
CA ILE A 61 0.24 1.28 7.05
C ILE A 61 -0.53 2.47 7.65
N THR A 62 -1.18 2.28 8.81
CA THR A 62 -1.88 3.36 9.51
C THR A 62 -0.93 4.52 9.84
N MET A 63 0.32 4.26 10.22
CA MET A 63 1.30 5.31 10.50
C MET A 63 1.89 5.96 9.24
N MET A 64 1.94 5.24 8.12
CA MET A 64 2.36 5.78 6.83
C MET A 64 1.29 6.65 6.16
N LEU A 65 0.00 6.36 6.43
CA LEU A 65 -1.16 7.04 5.85
C LEU A 65 -1.82 8.06 6.81
N GLN A 66 -1.04 8.64 7.72
CA GLN A 66 -1.50 9.76 8.55
C GLN A 66 -1.65 11.04 7.71
N VAL A 67 -2.80 11.70 7.81
CA VAL A 67 -3.08 13.00 7.16
C VAL A 67 -2.16 14.07 7.73
N GLU A 68 -2.08 14.13 9.06
CA GLU A 68 -1.18 15.01 9.78
C GLU A 68 0.27 14.63 9.51
N VAL A 69 0.98 15.50 8.79
CA VAL A 69 2.34 15.25 8.31
C VAL A 69 3.31 14.99 9.46
N ASP A 70 3.13 15.63 10.61
CA ASP A 70 3.98 15.44 11.78
C ASP A 70 3.79 14.06 12.43
N GLN A 71 2.58 13.52 12.39
CA GLN A 71 2.25 12.17 12.88
C GLN A 71 2.66 11.07 11.89
N ARG A 72 2.76 11.41 10.59
CA ARG A 72 3.21 10.48 9.57
C ARG A 72 4.65 10.07 9.81
N TYR A 73 4.91 8.77 9.71
CA TYR A 73 6.27 8.26 9.83
C TYR A 73 7.23 8.87 8.81
N SER A 74 8.48 8.97 9.23
CA SER A 74 9.64 9.17 8.35
C SER A 74 10.11 7.83 7.77
N ALA A 75 10.96 7.87 6.75
CA ALA A 75 11.55 6.67 6.16
C ALA A 75 12.31 5.83 7.20
N LEU A 76 13.03 6.49 8.13
CA LEU A 76 13.75 5.80 9.19
C LEU A 76 12.80 5.04 10.14
N GLN A 77 11.71 5.69 10.56
CA GLN A 77 10.71 5.05 11.43
C GLN A 77 9.99 3.88 10.74
N VAL A 78 9.78 3.95 9.42
CA VAL A 78 9.26 2.82 8.63
C VAL A 78 10.26 1.66 8.64
N LEU A 79 11.55 1.93 8.42
CA LEU A 79 12.60 0.91 8.41
C LEU A 79 12.82 0.28 9.80
N GLU A 80 12.64 1.04 10.87
CA GLU A 80 12.76 0.56 12.25
C GLU A 80 11.52 -0.21 12.74
N HIS A 81 10.40 -0.13 12.02
CA HIS A 81 9.16 -0.77 12.43
C HIS A 81 9.31 -2.30 12.47
N PRO A 82 8.78 -3.01 13.48
CA PRO A 82 8.96 -4.46 13.62
C PRO A 82 8.56 -5.27 12.39
N TRP A 83 7.50 -4.86 11.69
CA TRP A 83 7.09 -5.52 10.45
C TRP A 83 8.14 -5.47 9.31
N VAL A 84 9.05 -4.49 9.34
CA VAL A 84 10.11 -4.31 8.34
C VAL A 84 11.47 -4.78 8.87
N ASN A 85 11.77 -4.51 10.13
CA ASN A 85 13.08 -4.73 10.75
C ASN A 85 13.23 -6.13 11.38
N ASP A 86 12.12 -6.78 11.73
CA ASP A 86 12.18 -8.10 12.35
C ASP A 86 12.22 -9.18 11.25
N ASP A 87 13.43 -9.61 10.90
CA ASP A 87 13.71 -10.77 10.01
C ASP A 87 13.19 -12.12 10.59
N GLY A 88 12.50 -12.10 11.74
CA GLY A 88 12.36 -13.22 12.66
C GLY A 88 11.03 -13.96 12.74
N LEU A 89 9.95 -13.53 12.07
CA LEU A 89 8.67 -14.24 12.15
C LEU A 89 8.29 -14.91 10.82
N PRO A 90 8.06 -16.24 10.79
CA PRO A 90 7.55 -16.94 9.62
C PRO A 90 6.05 -16.63 9.45
N GLU A 91 5.69 -15.42 9.01
CA GLU A 91 4.30 -15.10 8.63
C GLU A 91 3.85 -15.81 7.33
N ASN A 92 4.76 -16.55 6.68
CA ASN A 92 4.55 -17.22 5.39
C ASN A 92 4.02 -18.67 5.47
N GLU A 93 3.39 -19.09 6.56
CA GLU A 93 2.69 -20.40 6.55
C GLU A 93 1.43 -20.39 5.66
N TYR A 94 0.89 -19.21 5.33
CA TYR A 94 -0.26 -19.06 4.46
C TYR A 94 0.03 -18.13 3.26
N PRO A 95 -0.02 -18.62 2.01
CA PRO A 95 0.18 -17.76 0.86
C PRO A 95 -0.93 -16.71 0.77
N LEU A 96 -0.55 -15.43 0.86
CA LEU A 96 -1.45 -14.30 0.60
C LEU A 96 -1.86 -14.34 -0.88
N SER A 97 -3.09 -14.79 -1.15
CA SER A 97 -3.64 -14.85 -2.51
C SER A 97 -4.03 -13.46 -3.02
N VAL A 98 -3.04 -12.66 -3.42
CA VAL A 98 -3.20 -11.28 -3.92
C VAL A 98 -3.20 -11.17 -5.45
N ALA A 99 -2.66 -12.18 -6.15
CA ALA A 99 -2.43 -12.13 -7.60
C ALA A 99 -3.72 -11.90 -8.44
N GLY A 100 -4.85 -12.46 -8.03
CA GLY A 100 -6.13 -12.27 -8.73
C GLY A 100 -6.67 -10.84 -8.61
N LYS A 101 -6.42 -10.18 -7.48
CA LYS A 101 -6.91 -8.82 -7.20
C LYS A 101 -6.04 -7.76 -7.87
N ILE A 102 -4.72 -7.98 -7.90
CA ILE A 102 -3.80 -7.11 -8.64
C ILE A 102 -4.20 -7.02 -10.11
N LYS A 103 -4.50 -8.16 -10.76
CA LYS A 103 -4.97 -8.18 -12.16
C LYS A 103 -6.32 -7.48 -12.39
N LYS A 104 -7.18 -7.42 -11.37
CA LYS A 104 -8.49 -6.76 -11.44
C LYS A 104 -8.37 -5.24 -11.30
N HIS A 105 -7.36 -4.76 -10.57
CA HIS A 105 -7.27 -3.38 -10.12
C HIS A 105 -6.07 -2.60 -10.64
N PHE A 106 -5.11 -3.29 -11.27
CA PHE A 106 -3.92 -2.69 -11.85
C PHE A 106 -3.69 -3.23 -13.26
N ASN A 107 -3.22 -2.36 -14.15
CA ASN A 107 -2.80 -2.79 -15.48
C ASN A 107 -1.59 -3.72 -15.35
N THR A 108 -1.65 -4.86 -16.05
CA THR A 108 -0.50 -5.76 -16.12
C THR A 108 0.50 -5.18 -17.12
N GLY A 109 1.68 -4.79 -16.64
CA GLY A 109 2.77 -4.31 -17.49
C GLY A 109 3.36 -5.40 -18.40
N PRO A 110 4.31 -5.04 -19.29
CA PRO A 110 5.02 -6.00 -20.13
C PRO A 110 5.69 -7.08 -19.28
N LYS A 111 5.74 -8.32 -19.81
CA LYS A 111 6.40 -9.46 -19.16
C LYS A 111 7.86 -9.08 -18.80
N PRO A 112 8.41 -9.60 -17.67
CA PRO A 112 9.73 -9.21 -17.15
C PRO A 112 10.90 -9.43 -18.13
N ASN A 113 10.70 -10.23 -19.19
CA ASN A 113 11.72 -10.57 -20.18
C ASN A 113 11.51 -9.83 -21.53
N SER A 114 10.68 -8.79 -21.55
CA SER A 114 10.37 -8.02 -22.76
C SER A 114 11.28 -6.79 -22.87
N THR A 115 11.74 -6.49 -24.08
CA THR A 115 12.64 -5.36 -24.42
C THR A 115 12.07 -3.97 -24.07
N THR A 116 10.81 -3.88 -23.66
CA THR A 116 10.11 -2.66 -23.21
C THR A 116 9.96 -2.56 -21.69
N ALA A 117 10.35 -3.57 -20.91
CA ALA A 117 10.33 -3.52 -19.45
C ALA A 117 11.34 -2.47 -18.95
N GLY A 118 10.85 -1.42 -18.29
CA GLY A 118 11.67 -0.32 -17.74
C GLY A 118 11.82 0.90 -18.64
N VAL A 119 11.45 0.84 -19.93
CA VAL A 119 11.57 1.97 -20.87
C VAL A 119 10.57 3.09 -20.54
N SER A 120 9.42 2.77 -19.96
CA SER A 120 8.40 3.76 -19.56
C SER A 120 8.80 4.64 -18.36
N VAL A 121 9.87 4.30 -17.63
CA VAL A 121 10.35 5.09 -16.48
C VAL A 121 11.35 6.18 -16.92
N ILE A 122 11.93 6.01 -18.11
CA ILE A 122 13.00 6.85 -18.66
C ILE A 122 12.51 7.85 -19.72
N ALA A 123 11.23 7.77 -20.11
CA ALA A 123 10.62 8.55 -21.19
C ALA A 123 9.89 9.79 -20.68
#